data_AF-A0A4Q5Z1F3-F1
#
_entry.id   AF-A0A4Q5Z1F3-F1
#
_cell.length_a   1.000
_cell.length_b   1.000
_cell.length_c   1.000
_cell.angle_alpha   90.00
_cell.angle_beta   90.00
_cell.angle_gamma   90.00
#
_symmetry.space_group_name_H-M   'P 1'
#
loop_
_entity.id
_entity.type
_entity.pdbx_description
1 polymer ?
#
loop_
_entity_poly.entity_id
_entity_poly.type
_entity_poly.pdbx_seq_one_letter_code
_entity_poly.pdbx_strand_id
1 'polypeptide(L)'
;CHGGKGEGGVGPNLTDKFWLHGGTINDVFKTIKYGVPEKGMQAWEKTYSPSQIKNIASYIKSIAGSNPPNGKSPQGDPFEEKTENTAAAKDSTSVAKN
;
A
#
# COMPACT_ATOMS: atom_id res chain seq x y z
N CYS A 1 2.21 -13.02 -5.99
CA CYS A 1 3.43 -12.76 -5.18
C CYS A 1 3.13 -12.53 -3.70
N HIS A 2 2.13 -11.71 -3.34
CA HIS A 2 1.82 -11.31 -1.96
C HIS A 2 0.60 -12.03 -1.35
N GLY A 3 0.15 -13.15 -1.92
CA GLY A 3 -1.07 -13.82 -1.47
C GLY A 3 -2.35 -13.10 -1.91
N GLY A 4 -3.50 -13.74 -1.72
CA GLY A 4 -4.80 -13.20 -2.15
C GLY A 4 -5.36 -12.14 -1.20
N LYS A 5 -4.94 -12.18 0.07
CA LYS A 5 -5.28 -11.23 1.13
C LYS A 5 -4.14 -10.26 1.44
N GLY A 6 -3.03 -10.31 0.68
CA GLY A 6 -1.82 -9.54 0.99
C GLY A 6 -0.96 -10.17 2.09
N GLU A 7 -1.27 -11.40 2.50
CA GLU A 7 -0.61 -12.11 3.60
C GLU A 7 0.87 -12.44 3.33
N GLY A 8 1.33 -12.28 2.09
CA GLY A 8 2.70 -12.55 1.66
C GLY A 8 2.82 -13.82 0.81
N GLY A 9 4.06 -14.25 0.59
CA GLY A 9 4.43 -15.40 -0.21
C GLY A 9 5.86 -15.24 -0.70
N VAL A 10 6.04 -15.17 -2.02
CA VAL A 10 7.32 -14.71 -2.60
C VAL A 10 7.60 -13.26 -2.16
N GLY A 11 6.58 -12.41 -2.18
CA GLY A 11 6.64 -11.05 -1.65
C GLY A 11 6.43 -10.99 -0.13
N PRO A 12 6.69 -9.83 0.49
CA PRO A 12 6.41 -9.58 1.91
C PRO A 12 4.91 -9.58 2.23
N ASN A 13 4.62 -9.76 3.52
CA ASN A 13 3.31 -9.51 4.09
C ASN A 13 3.01 -8.00 4.01
N LEU A 14 1.85 -7.64 3.48
CA LEU A 14 1.37 -6.24 3.36
C LEU A 14 0.31 -5.90 4.40
N THR A 15 -0.07 -6.87 5.24
CA THR A 15 -1.15 -6.76 6.22
C THR A 15 -0.66 -6.53 7.64
N ASP A 16 0.64 -6.64 7.90
CA ASP A 16 1.23 -6.34 9.20
C ASP A 16 1.78 -4.90 9.26
N LYS A 17 2.50 -4.59 10.34
CA LYS A 17 3.08 -3.26 10.58
C LYS A 17 4.53 -3.12 10.16
N PHE A 18 5.12 -4.12 9.52
CA PHE A 18 6.55 -4.16 9.19
C PHE A 18 6.77 -3.90 7.71
N TRP A 19 7.66 -2.97 7.39
CA TRP A 19 7.87 -2.49 6.03
C TRP A 19 9.35 -2.53 5.66
N LEU A 20 9.65 -3.07 4.47
CA LEU A 20 11.02 -3.13 3.93
C LEU A 20 11.48 -1.83 3.25
N HIS A 21 10.53 -1.05 2.73
CA HIS A 21 10.80 0.12 1.89
C HIS A 21 10.12 1.39 2.39
N GLY A 22 9.76 1.43 3.67
CA GLY A 22 8.92 2.48 4.26
C GLY A 22 7.43 2.17 4.14
N GLY A 23 6.65 2.63 5.12
CA GLY A 23 5.21 2.33 5.24
C GLY A 23 4.28 3.51 4.97
N THR A 24 4.82 4.67 4.57
CA THR A 24 3.98 5.81 4.16
C THR A 24 3.30 5.52 2.82
N ILE A 25 2.19 6.21 2.53
CA ILE A 25 1.53 6.09 1.22
C ILE A 25 2.46 6.41 0.04
N ASN A 26 3.40 7.36 0.23
CA ASN A 26 4.37 7.75 -0.79
C ASN A 26 5.45 6.68 -0.99
N ASP A 27 5.87 6.00 0.07
CA ASP A 27 6.82 4.89 -0.03
C ASP A 27 6.20 3.73 -0.80
N VAL A 28 4.99 3.31 -0.42
CA VAL A 28 4.25 2.25 -1.11
C VAL A 28 4.03 2.62 -2.58
N PHE A 29 3.66 3.87 -2.87
CA PHE A 29 3.54 4.36 -4.25
C PHE A 29 4.85 4.22 -5.04
N LYS A 30 5.98 4.66 -4.47
CA LYS A 30 7.29 4.57 -5.13
C LYS A 30 7.71 3.12 -5.35
N THR A 31 7.50 2.25 -4.37
CA THR A 31 7.79 0.80 -4.50
C THR A 31 6.98 0.17 -5.62
N ILE A 32 5.69 0.51 -5.77
CA ILE A 32 4.89 0.01 -6.92
C ILE A 32 5.41 0.61 -8.23
N LYS A 33 5.64 1.94 -8.26
CA LYS A 33 6.04 2.65 -9.48
C LYS A 33 7.36 2.11 -10.05
N TYR A 34 8.39 2.03 -9.22
CA TYR A 34 9.75 1.67 -9.63
C TYR A 34 10.07 0.19 -9.45
N GLY A 35 9.22 -0.56 -8.75
CA GLY A 35 9.46 -1.96 -8.44
C GLY A 35 10.66 -2.14 -7.51
N VAL A 36 11.05 -3.41 -7.37
CA VAL A 36 12.29 -3.85 -6.70
C VAL A 36 12.88 -4.97 -7.55
N PRO A 37 13.50 -4.65 -8.71
CA PRO A 37 13.88 -5.66 -9.71
C PRO A 37 14.85 -6.72 -9.18
N GLU A 38 15.79 -6.31 -8.32
CA GLU A 38 16.73 -7.20 -7.62
C GLU A 38 16.06 -8.23 -6.69
N LYS A 39 14.78 -8.01 -6.33
CA LYS A 39 13.94 -8.93 -5.55
C LYS A 39 12.77 -9.50 -6.38
N GLY A 40 12.78 -9.30 -7.69
CA GLY A 40 11.80 -9.86 -8.63
C GLY A 40 10.48 -9.09 -8.74
N MET A 41 10.34 -7.92 -8.09
CA MET A 41 9.19 -7.05 -8.31
C MET A 41 9.49 -6.11 -9.49
N GLN A 42 8.77 -6.26 -10.60
CA GLN A 42 8.93 -5.37 -11.74
C GLN A 42 8.44 -3.95 -11.44
N ALA A 43 8.97 -2.97 -12.18
CA ALA A 43 8.46 -1.60 -12.19
C ALA A 43 7.12 -1.54 -12.92
N TRP A 44 6.15 -0.84 -12.35
CA TRP A 44 4.80 -0.76 -12.94
C TRP A 44 4.49 0.58 -13.61
N GLU A 45 5.41 1.53 -13.61
CA GLU A 45 5.20 2.88 -14.17
C GLU A 45 4.89 2.94 -15.67
N LYS A 46 5.27 1.90 -16.42
CA LYS A 46 4.96 1.78 -17.86
C LYS A 46 3.63 1.08 -18.11
N THR A 47 3.10 0.39 -17.11
CA THR A 47 1.86 -0.40 -17.20
C THR A 47 0.67 0.36 -16.63
N TYR A 48 0.89 1.14 -15.58
CA TYR A 48 -0.16 1.91 -14.90
C TYR A 48 0.17 3.39 -14.85
N SER A 49 -0.86 4.21 -15.02
CA SER A 49 -0.78 5.65 -14.79
C SER A 49 -0.49 5.98 -13.31
N PRO A 50 0.03 7.18 -13.00
CA PRO A 50 0.23 7.61 -11.61
C PRO A 50 -1.05 7.51 -10.76
N SER A 51 -2.21 7.86 -11.31
CA SER A 51 -3.49 7.76 -10.58
C SER A 51 -3.85 6.31 -10.24
N GLN A 52 -3.62 5.37 -11.16
CA GLN A 52 -3.86 3.95 -10.90
C GLN A 52 -2.90 3.41 -9.82
N ILE A 53 -1.63 3.78 -9.86
CA ILE A 53 -0.65 3.39 -8.83
C ILE A 53 -1.04 3.95 -7.47
N LYS A 54 -1.52 5.20 -7.41
CA LYS A 54 -2.05 5.81 -6.17
C LYS A 54 -3.23 5.02 -5.61
N ASN A 55 -4.16 4.57 -6.46
CA ASN A 55 -5.29 3.75 -6.02
C ASN A 55 -4.83 2.38 -5.49
N ILE A 56 -3.85 1.75 -6.14
CA ILE A 56 -3.27 0.49 -5.66
C ILE A 56 -2.57 0.69 -4.31
N ALA A 57 -1.77 1.76 -4.17
CA ALA A 57 -1.11 2.07 -2.90
C ALA A 57 -2.13 2.31 -1.78
N SER A 58 -3.23 3.01 -2.09
CA SER A 58 -4.33 3.26 -1.14
C SER A 58 -5.01 1.96 -0.71
N TYR A 59 -5.24 1.04 -1.66
CA TYR A 59 -5.77 -0.29 -1.36
C TYR A 59 -4.83 -1.08 -0.44
N ILE A 60 -3.53 -1.11 -0.74
CA ILE A 60 -2.53 -1.78 0.11
C ILE A 60 -2.56 -1.22 1.54
N LYS A 61 -2.63 0.11 1.68
CA LYS A 61 -2.75 0.73 3.01
C LYS A 61 -4.06 0.38 3.72
N SER A 62 -5.15 0.16 2.98
CA SER A 62 -6.44 -0.22 3.57
C SER A 62 -6.47 -1.64 4.13
N ILE A 63 -5.60 -2.54 3.64
CA ILE A 63 -5.48 -3.93 4.13
C ILE A 63 -4.38 -4.10 5.20
N ALA A 64 -3.53 -3.10 5.39
CA ALA A 64 -2.57 -3.05 6.49
C ALA A 64 -3.33 -3.07 7.82
N GLY A 65 -2.94 -3.96 8.73
CA GLY A 65 -3.63 -4.22 10.00
C GLY A 65 -4.65 -5.37 9.96
N SER A 66 -5.00 -5.91 8.79
CA SER A 66 -5.99 -7.01 8.69
C SER A 66 -5.50 -8.35 9.23
N ASN A 67 -4.17 -8.56 9.31
CA ASN A 67 -3.49 -9.70 9.95
C ASN A 67 -4.21 -11.06 9.79
N PRO A 68 -4.33 -11.60 8.56
CA PRO A 68 -4.95 -12.90 8.34
C PRO A 68 -4.13 -14.03 9.00
N PRO A 69 -4.76 -15.16 9.40
CA PRO A 69 -4.10 -16.24 10.14
C PRO A 69 -2.90 -16.88 9.41
N ASN A 70 -2.85 -16.76 8.08
CA ASN A 70 -1.79 -17.28 7.22
C ASN A 70 -0.76 -16.22 6.80
N GLY A 71 -0.65 -15.12 7.56
CA GLY A 71 0.36 -14.08 7.38
C GLY A 71 1.78 -14.65 7.40
N LYS A 72 2.58 -14.28 6.40
CA LYS A 72 4.02 -14.50 6.41
C LYS A 72 4.65 -13.74 7.58
N SER A 73 5.72 -14.29 8.15
CA SER A 73 6.47 -13.64 9.23
C SER A 73 6.87 -12.20 8.87
N PRO A 74 6.87 -11.29 9.85
CA PRO A 74 7.26 -9.88 9.66
C PRO A 74 8.58 -9.70 8.92
N GLN A 75 8.62 -8.71 8.03
CA GLN A 75 9.83 -8.36 7.27
C GLN A 75 10.06 -6.86 7.27
N GLY A 76 11.30 -6.44 7.57
CA GLY A 76 11.66 -5.03 7.65
C GLY A 76 11.38 -4.43 9.03
N ASP A 77 11.19 -3.12 9.06
CA ASP A 77 11.11 -2.36 10.30
C ASP A 77 9.66 -2.05 10.66
N PRO A 78 9.30 -2.05 11.96
CA PRO A 78 7.99 -1.60 12.38
C PRO A 78 7.79 -0.14 11.97
N PHE A 79 6.74 0.12 11.20
CA PHE A 79 6.34 1.45 10.80
C PHE A 79 5.11 1.86 11.62
N GLU A 80 5.28 2.92 12.40
CA GLU A 80 4.19 3.60 13.08
C GLU A 80 3.84 4.84 12.25
N GLU A 81 2.66 4.84 11.64
CA GLU A 81 2.18 5.99 10.90
C GLU A 81 1.88 7.10 11.91
N LYS A 82 2.76 8.11 11.95
CA LYS A 82 2.47 9.33 12.73
C LYS A 82 1.25 9.97 12.09
N THR A 83 0.12 9.89 12.79
CA THR A 83 -1.12 10.55 12.43
C THR A 83 -0.92 12.06 12.58
N GLU A 84 -0.32 12.70 11.57
CA GLU A 84 -0.57 14.12 11.37
C GLU A 84 -2.02 14.26 10.92
N ASN A 85 -2.85 14.66 11.87
CA ASN A 85 -4.26 14.95 11.72
C ASN A 85 -4.46 16.08 10.69
N THR A 86 -4.40 15.76 9.40
CA THR A 86 -4.82 16.67 8.34
C THR A 86 -6.24 16.32 7.94
N ALA A 87 -7.19 17.04 8.52
CA ALA A 87 -8.56 17.10 8.05
C ALA A 87 -8.60 17.66 6.61
N ALA A 88 -8.73 16.79 5.60
CA ALA A 88 -9.25 17.07 4.25
C ALA A 88 -9.24 15.74 3.47
N ALA A 89 -10.34 15.18 2.97
CA ALA A 89 -11.32 15.85 2.14
C ALA A 89 -12.74 15.63 2.66
N LYS A 90 -13.39 16.76 2.97
CA LYS A 90 -14.83 16.85 3.09
C LYS A 90 -15.45 16.49 1.74
N ASP A 91 -16.45 15.64 1.84
CA ASP A 91 -17.65 15.58 1.03
C ASP A 91 -17.95 16.91 0.29
N SER A 92 -18.08 16.83 -1.02
CA SER A 92 -18.78 17.84 -1.81
C SER A 92 -19.52 17.13 -2.94
N THR A 93 -20.44 16.27 -2.55
CA THR A 93 -21.60 15.90 -3.37
C THR A 93 -22.85 16.49 -2.73
N SER A 94 -23.04 17.81 -2.87
CA SER A 94 -24.39 18.37 -2.82
C SER A 94 -24.89 18.50 -4.25
N VAL A 95 -25.74 17.54 -4.60
CA VAL A 95 -26.53 17.49 -5.84
C VAL A 95 -27.46 18.70 -5.86
N ALA A 96 -27.31 19.54 -6.88
CA ALA A 96 -28.33 20.50 -7.26
C ALA A 96 -29.58 19.74 -7.73
N LYS A 97 -30.75 20.06 -7.16
CA LYS A 97 -32.05 19.71 -7.73
C LYS A 97 -33.09 20.76 -7.34
N ASN A 98 -33.48 21.50 -8.39
CA ASN A 98 -34.74 22.20 -8.67
C ASN A 98 -35.38 23.06 -7.59
#